data_AF-A0AAD9B1S1-F1
#
_entry.id   AF-A0AAD9B1S1-F1
#
_cell.length_a   1.000
_cell.length_b   1.000
_cell.length_c   1.000
_cell.angle_alpha   90.00
_cell.angle_beta   90.00
_cell.angle_gamma   90.00
#
_symmetry.space_group_name_H-M   'P 1'
#
loop_
_entity.id
_entity.type
_entity.pdbx_description
1 polymer ?
#
loop_
_entity_poly.entity_id
_entity_poly.type
_entity_poly.pdbx_seq_one_letter_code
_entity_poly.pdbx_strand_id
1 'polypeptide(L)'
;MAYYNRFKVLLADYVDKPTIPTVVALLTCGTCLVPRGMQSAGWIFCGIGYRMLTDIGCHLDVQTVTIDNSNYRSSAIDLELRKRVYWGAYVGDMLQSLFLGRSPTMPEVHGTVSREYLDSYEELEEWKPYLDPAIEPLDIHVSSYQPRPSYALSTFQSLLGLCDIMGRVIRAFYSTTSAETSEETLLEQRDKVREQLLRWKAGLPEWLQFEPGVDVTPPPHQITPQ
;
A
#
# COMPACT_ATOMS: atom_id res chain seq x y z
N MET A 1 17.84 -3.28 16.15
CA MET A 1 16.74 -3.16 17.16
C MET A 1 16.68 -1.81 17.89
N ALA A 2 17.72 -0.96 17.87
CA ALA A 2 17.72 0.31 18.61
C ALA A 2 16.54 1.24 18.28
N TYR A 3 16.25 1.47 16.99
CA TYR A 3 15.11 2.28 16.54
C TYR A 3 13.76 1.74 17.02
N TYR A 4 13.57 0.43 16.99
CA TYR A 4 12.33 -0.20 17.46
C TYR A 4 12.14 -0.05 18.98
N ASN A 5 13.20 -0.21 19.76
CA ASN A 5 13.12 0.04 21.20
C ASN A 5 12.80 1.50 21.51
N ARG A 6 13.42 2.44 20.77
CA ARG A 6 13.10 3.87 20.90
C ARG A 6 11.66 4.18 20.53
N PHE A 7 11.15 3.59 19.44
CA PHE A 7 9.75 3.70 19.03
C PHE A 7 8.80 3.28 20.15
N LYS A 8 9.02 2.12 20.77
CA LYS A 8 8.17 1.64 21.88
C LYS A 8 8.15 2.59 23.08
N VAL A 9 9.31 3.16 23.43
CA VAL A 9 9.41 4.11 24.55
C VAL A 9 8.60 5.38 24.25
N LEU A 10 8.73 5.92 23.04
CA LEU A 10 8.04 7.15 22.65
C LEU A 10 6.53 6.94 22.44
N LEU A 11 6.11 5.76 21.97
CA LEU A 11 4.72 5.50 21.61
C LEU A 11 3.74 5.76 22.77
N ALA A 12 4.16 5.54 24.02
CA ALA A 12 3.34 5.79 25.20
C ALA A 12 2.82 7.25 25.27
N ASP A 13 3.60 8.22 24.79
CA ASP A 13 3.24 9.64 24.85
C ASP A 13 2.25 10.07 23.75
N TYR A 14 2.05 9.22 22.74
CA TYR A 14 1.27 9.51 21.51
C TYR A 14 0.11 8.53 21.27
N VAL A 15 -0.01 7.45 22.04
CA VAL A 15 -1.00 6.38 21.80
C VAL A 15 -2.45 6.85 21.93
N ASP A 16 -2.68 7.94 22.67
CA ASP A 16 -3.96 8.60 22.89
C ASP A 16 -4.09 9.94 22.13
N LYS A 17 -3.11 10.26 21.28
CA LYS A 17 -3.05 11.50 20.48
C LYS A 17 -2.97 11.15 18.99
N PRO A 18 -4.12 10.85 18.38
CA PRO A 18 -4.17 10.45 16.98
C PRO A 18 -3.79 11.64 16.10
N THR A 19 -2.69 11.48 15.37
CA THR A 19 -2.17 12.45 14.40
C THR A 19 -1.64 11.71 13.17
N ILE A 20 -1.57 12.39 12.02
CA ILE A 20 -1.00 11.78 10.81
C ILE A 20 0.42 11.24 11.04
N PRO A 21 1.36 11.97 11.68
CA PRO A 21 2.68 11.41 11.98
C PRO A 21 2.64 10.16 12.85
N THR A 22 1.78 10.12 13.89
CA THR A 22 1.63 8.92 14.73
C THR A 22 1.13 7.73 13.92
N VAL A 23 0.13 7.95 13.05
CA VAL A 23 -0.42 6.93 12.14
C VAL A 23 0.68 6.39 11.23
N VAL A 24 1.39 7.27 10.52
CA VAL A 24 2.47 6.87 9.59
C VAL A 24 3.58 6.11 10.33
N ALA A 25 3.96 6.54 11.53
CA ALA A 25 4.97 5.86 12.34
C ALA A 25 4.52 4.45 12.76
N LEU A 26 3.26 4.29 13.18
CA LEU A 26 2.66 3.00 13.53
C LEU A 26 2.60 2.05 12.34
N LEU A 27 2.12 2.53 11.18
CA LEU A 27 2.02 1.73 9.96
C LEU A 27 3.41 1.31 9.47
N THR A 28 4.37 2.24 9.41
CA THR A 28 5.74 1.97 8.96
C THR A 28 6.46 1.00 9.89
N CYS A 29 6.36 1.21 11.21
CA CYS A 29 6.95 0.29 12.18
C CYS A 29 6.27 -1.08 12.10
N GLY A 30 4.94 -1.12 11.98
CA GLY A 30 4.16 -2.35 11.90
C GLY A 30 4.55 -3.21 10.71
N THR A 31 4.59 -2.62 9.51
CA THR A 31 4.98 -3.32 8.27
C THR A 31 6.41 -3.83 8.31
N CYS A 32 7.35 -3.08 8.90
CA CYS A 32 8.75 -3.51 9.05
C CYS A 32 8.95 -4.70 10.00
N LEU A 33 8.01 -4.94 10.93
CA LEU A 33 8.12 -6.02 11.92
C LEU A 33 7.68 -7.38 11.36
N VAL A 34 6.73 -7.39 10.42
CA VAL A 34 6.21 -8.61 9.79
C VAL A 34 7.33 -9.46 9.15
N PRO A 35 8.17 -8.94 8.24
CA PRO A 35 9.24 -9.73 7.62
C PRO A 35 10.36 -10.11 8.61
N ARG A 36 10.42 -9.49 9.78
CA ARG A 36 11.38 -9.82 10.85
C ARG A 36 10.88 -10.92 11.79
N GLY A 37 9.79 -11.60 11.44
CA GLY A 37 9.18 -12.65 12.27
C GLY A 37 8.40 -12.11 13.47
N MET A 38 8.25 -10.78 13.60
CA MET A 38 7.51 -10.14 14.69
C MET A 38 6.07 -9.84 14.27
N GLN A 39 5.41 -10.84 13.67
CA GLN A 39 4.11 -10.72 13.02
C GLN A 39 3.01 -10.18 13.96
N SER A 40 2.93 -10.69 15.19
CA SER A 40 1.95 -10.23 16.19
C SER A 40 2.14 -8.76 16.55
N ALA A 41 3.39 -8.32 16.73
CA ALA A 41 3.69 -6.92 17.02
C ALA A 41 3.37 -6.02 15.81
N GLY A 42 3.74 -6.46 14.61
CA GLY A 42 3.40 -5.78 13.37
C GLY A 42 1.90 -5.58 13.21
N TRP A 43 1.12 -6.64 13.42
CA TRP A 43 -0.35 -6.60 13.39
C TRP A 43 -0.93 -5.63 14.41
N ILE A 44 -0.46 -5.67 15.66
CA ILE A 44 -0.97 -4.77 16.70
C ILE A 44 -0.68 -3.31 16.35
N PHE A 45 0.54 -2.96 15.94
CA PHE A 45 0.87 -1.56 15.61
C PHE A 45 0.12 -1.07 14.38
N CYS A 46 0.02 -1.88 13.31
CA CYS A 46 -0.82 -1.56 12.16
C CYS A 46 -2.28 -1.33 12.59
N GLY A 47 -2.83 -2.22 13.43
CA GLY A 47 -4.20 -2.10 13.95
C GLY A 47 -4.42 -0.84 14.80
N ILE A 48 -3.43 -0.40 15.58
CA ILE A 48 -3.49 0.90 16.27
C ILE A 48 -3.53 2.04 15.23
N GLY A 49 -2.65 1.97 14.22
CA GLY A 49 -2.60 2.93 13.12
C GLY A 49 -3.94 3.05 12.38
N TYR A 50 -4.56 1.93 12.01
CA TYR A 50 -5.85 1.91 11.32
C TYR A 50 -6.97 2.57 12.13
N ARG A 51 -7.03 2.31 13.44
CA ARG A 51 -8.04 2.95 14.31
C ARG A 51 -7.80 4.45 14.44
N MET A 52 -6.54 4.87 14.62
CA MET A 52 -6.20 6.30 14.68
C MET A 52 -6.52 7.00 13.36
N LEU A 53 -6.27 6.34 12.23
CA LEU A 53 -6.57 6.83 10.90
C LEU A 53 -8.08 7.07 10.72
N THR A 54 -8.90 6.14 11.20
CA THR A 54 -10.36 6.30 11.23
C THR A 54 -10.77 7.44 12.15
N ASP A 55 -10.20 7.53 13.35
CA ASP A 55 -10.51 8.56 14.36
C ASP A 55 -10.28 9.98 13.84
N ILE A 56 -9.18 10.22 13.12
CA ILE A 56 -8.90 11.54 12.51
C ILE A 56 -9.63 11.79 11.19
N GLY A 57 -10.51 10.88 10.75
CA GLY A 57 -11.36 11.07 9.58
C GLY A 57 -10.69 10.85 8.23
N CYS A 58 -9.54 10.17 8.13
CA CYS A 58 -8.88 9.93 6.83
C CYS A 58 -9.67 9.03 5.88
N HIS A 59 -10.68 8.32 6.38
CA HIS A 59 -11.58 7.47 5.60
C HIS A 59 -12.74 8.25 4.94
N LEU A 60 -12.85 9.54 5.22
CA LEU A 60 -13.91 10.41 4.71
C LEU A 60 -13.38 11.26 3.55
N ASP A 61 -14.19 11.44 2.51
CA ASP A 61 -13.92 12.39 1.43
C ASP A 61 -14.26 13.81 1.85
N VAL A 62 -13.23 14.56 2.23
CA VAL A 62 -13.35 15.92 2.77
C VAL A 62 -13.67 16.95 1.68
N GLN A 63 -13.79 16.56 0.40
CA GLN A 63 -14.24 17.47 -0.66
C GLN A 63 -15.60 18.14 -0.36
N THR A 64 -16.39 17.59 0.57
CA THR A 64 -17.69 18.13 1.00
C THR A 64 -17.62 19.20 2.10
N VAL A 65 -16.47 19.41 2.76
CA VAL A 65 -16.35 20.39 3.85
C VAL A 65 -15.63 21.64 3.34
N THR A 66 -16.43 22.63 2.92
CA THR A 66 -16.10 24.05 2.69
C THR A 66 -14.63 24.42 2.83
N ILE A 67 -13.90 24.41 1.72
CA ILE A 67 -12.55 24.97 1.67
C ILE A 67 -12.69 26.49 1.78
N ASP A 68 -12.34 27.05 2.94
CA ASP A 68 -12.17 28.49 3.08
C ASP A 68 -11.05 28.95 2.14
N ASN A 69 -11.39 29.80 1.18
CA ASN A 69 -10.51 30.22 0.08
C ASN A 69 -9.19 30.88 0.53
N SER A 70 -9.05 31.26 1.80
CA SER A 70 -7.84 31.88 2.34
C SER A 70 -6.65 30.91 2.51
N ASN A 71 -6.89 29.60 2.65
CA ASN A 71 -5.84 28.59 2.91
C ASN A 71 -5.90 27.37 1.97
N TYR A 72 -6.43 27.54 0.76
CA TYR A 72 -6.67 26.47 -0.22
C TYR A 72 -5.46 25.54 -0.46
N ARG A 73 -4.25 26.10 -0.59
CA ARG A 73 -3.03 25.31 -0.85
C ARG A 73 -2.68 24.36 0.30
N SER A 74 -2.70 24.86 1.54
CA SER A 74 -2.46 24.03 2.72
C SER A 74 -3.54 22.96 2.87
N SER A 75 -4.80 23.31 2.57
CA SER A 75 -5.92 22.36 2.58
C SER A 75 -5.79 21.26 1.52
N ALA A 76 -5.30 21.56 0.32
CA ALA A 76 -5.09 20.57 -0.75
C ALA A 76 -3.96 19.58 -0.41
N ILE A 77 -2.85 20.06 0.17
CA ILE A 77 -1.75 19.20 0.64
C ILE A 77 -2.23 18.28 1.75
N ASP A 78 -2.97 18.80 2.73
CA ASP A 78 -3.50 18.00 3.83
C ASP A 78 -4.49 16.94 3.35
N LEU A 79 -5.33 17.29 2.36
CA LEU A 79 -6.27 16.37 1.74
C LEU A 79 -5.56 15.23 1.01
N GLU A 80 -4.56 15.57 0.20
CA GLU A 80 -3.73 14.60 -0.53
C GLU A 80 -2.98 13.67 0.44
N LEU A 81 -2.40 14.23 1.51
CA LEU A 81 -1.70 13.47 2.54
C LEU A 81 -2.62 12.45 3.22
N ARG A 82 -3.84 12.85 3.62
CA ARG A 82 -4.82 11.97 4.25
C ARG A 82 -5.23 10.82 3.33
N LYS A 83 -5.48 11.13 2.05
CA LYS A 83 -5.82 10.13 1.02
C LYS A 83 -4.70 9.13 0.81
N ARG A 84 -3.45 9.59 0.66
CA ARG A 84 -2.27 8.73 0.51
C ARG A 84 -2.06 7.82 1.72
N VAL A 85 -2.23 8.37 2.93
CA VAL A 85 -2.14 7.59 4.17
C VAL A 85 -3.27 6.55 4.26
N TYR A 86 -4.50 6.91 3.90
CA TYR A 86 -5.64 5.97 3.84
C TYR A 86 -5.37 4.81 2.87
N TRP A 87 -5.03 5.10 1.62
CA TRP A 87 -4.82 4.06 0.63
C TRP A 87 -3.55 3.25 0.92
N GLY A 88 -2.49 3.86 1.44
CA GLY A 88 -1.30 3.15 1.90
C GLY A 88 -1.60 2.18 3.04
N ALA A 89 -2.44 2.59 4.00
CA ALA A 89 -2.92 1.73 5.07
C ALA A 89 -3.77 0.56 4.54
N TYR A 90 -4.68 0.84 3.60
CA TYR A 90 -5.52 -0.18 2.96
C TYR A 90 -4.68 -1.25 2.26
N VAL A 91 -3.72 -0.84 1.42
CA VAL A 91 -2.80 -1.77 0.74
C VAL A 91 -2.00 -2.58 1.76
N GLY A 92 -1.48 -1.92 2.81
CA GLY A 92 -0.75 -2.58 3.89
C GLY A 92 -1.57 -3.65 4.61
N ASP A 93 -2.83 -3.35 4.94
CA ASP A 93 -3.74 -4.28 5.59
C ASP A 93 -4.07 -5.47 4.69
N MET A 94 -4.29 -5.23 3.40
CA MET A 94 -4.55 -6.27 2.40
C MET A 94 -3.38 -7.24 2.25
N LEU A 95 -2.17 -6.71 2.07
CA LEU A 95 -0.94 -7.50 1.94
C LEU A 95 -0.67 -8.30 3.22
N GLN A 96 -0.77 -7.66 4.38
CA GLN A 96 -0.53 -8.29 5.67
C GLN A 96 -1.58 -9.38 5.97
N SER A 97 -2.84 -9.13 5.64
CA SER A 97 -3.93 -10.08 5.85
C SER A 97 -3.78 -11.30 4.95
N LEU A 98 -3.45 -11.12 3.67
CA LEU A 98 -3.16 -12.25 2.78
C LEU A 98 -1.97 -13.07 3.31
N PHE A 99 -0.87 -12.39 3.68
CA PHE A 99 0.33 -13.05 4.17
C PHE A 99 0.10 -13.86 5.45
N LEU A 100 -0.73 -13.35 6.37
CA LEU A 100 -1.03 -14.00 7.65
C LEU A 100 -2.24 -14.93 7.60
N GLY A 101 -2.92 -15.06 6.45
CA GLY A 101 -4.16 -15.85 6.31
C GLY A 101 -5.30 -15.30 7.17
N ARG A 102 -5.39 -13.97 7.32
CA ARG A 102 -6.40 -13.27 8.13
C ARG A 102 -7.35 -12.49 7.24
N SER A 103 -8.50 -12.13 7.80
CA SER A 103 -9.39 -11.14 7.17
C SER A 103 -8.82 -9.72 7.35
N PRO A 104 -8.86 -8.88 6.30
CA PRO A 104 -8.56 -7.46 6.40
C PRO A 104 -9.39 -6.76 7.47
N THR A 105 -8.77 -5.83 8.18
CA THR A 105 -9.42 -4.99 9.20
C THR A 105 -10.06 -3.76 8.56
N MET A 106 -9.45 -3.21 7.52
CA MET A 106 -9.95 -2.04 6.81
C MET A 106 -11.05 -2.46 5.83
N PRO A 107 -12.22 -1.79 5.87
CA PRO A 107 -13.33 -2.11 4.97
C PRO A 107 -13.06 -1.67 3.53
N GLU A 108 -13.38 -2.53 2.57
CA GLU A 108 -13.24 -2.26 1.13
C GLU A 108 -14.18 -1.16 0.62
N VAL A 109 -15.33 -0.93 1.28
CA VAL A 109 -16.46 -0.16 0.72
C VAL A 109 -16.88 1.06 1.56
N HIS A 110 -16.24 1.32 2.72
CA HIS A 110 -16.66 2.42 3.60
C HIS A 110 -15.79 3.68 3.50
N GLY A 111 -14.76 3.68 2.65
CA GLY A 111 -14.03 4.90 2.29
C GLY A 111 -14.77 5.64 1.18
N THR A 112 -15.15 6.89 1.42
CA THR A 112 -15.57 7.80 0.33
C THR A 112 -14.36 8.37 -0.42
N VAL A 113 -13.14 8.07 0.07
CA VAL A 113 -11.87 8.61 -0.42
C VAL A 113 -11.68 8.33 -1.92
N SER A 114 -11.49 9.39 -2.71
CA SER A 114 -11.18 9.26 -4.14
C SER A 114 -9.86 8.50 -4.39
N ARG A 115 -9.78 7.78 -5.52
CA ARG A 115 -8.54 7.15 -6.04
C ARG A 115 -7.74 8.08 -6.96
N GLU A 116 -8.28 9.25 -7.29
CA GLU A 116 -7.62 10.25 -8.12
C GLU A 116 -6.65 11.07 -7.28
N TYR A 117 -5.41 11.22 -7.72
CA TYR A 117 -4.39 12.06 -7.07
C TYR A 117 -4.59 13.54 -7.47
N LEU A 118 -4.27 14.47 -6.55
CA LEU A 118 -4.31 15.91 -6.84
C LEU A 118 -3.02 16.41 -7.48
N ASP A 119 -2.00 15.56 -7.57
CA ASP A 119 -0.67 15.89 -8.08
C ASP A 119 -0.03 14.71 -8.82
N SER A 120 1.08 14.99 -9.50
CA SER A 120 1.91 14.01 -10.19
C SER A 120 3.36 14.01 -9.68
N TYR A 121 3.60 14.43 -8.42
CA TYR A 121 4.92 14.79 -7.90
C TYR A 121 5.97 13.69 -8.04
N GLU A 122 5.59 12.44 -7.76
CA GLU A 122 6.51 11.29 -7.76
C GLU A 122 6.50 10.52 -9.08
N GLU A 123 5.54 10.77 -9.98
CA GLU A 123 5.28 9.91 -11.14
C GLU A 123 6.46 9.88 -12.12
N LEU A 124 7.04 11.05 -12.40
CA LEU A 124 8.16 11.20 -13.34
C LEU A 124 9.50 11.44 -12.64
N GLU A 125 9.55 11.28 -11.31
CA GLU A 125 10.80 11.39 -10.57
C GLU A 125 11.77 10.29 -11.01
N GLU A 126 13.02 10.66 -11.22
CA GLU A 126 14.04 9.73 -11.66
C GLU A 126 14.45 8.79 -10.51
N TRP A 127 14.16 7.50 -10.67
CA TRP A 127 14.61 6.46 -9.78
C TRP A 127 15.99 5.93 -10.19
N LYS A 128 16.87 5.81 -9.19
CA LYS A 128 18.16 5.13 -9.31
C LYS A 128 18.48 4.35 -8.04
N PRO A 129 19.25 3.25 -8.13
CA PRO A 129 19.68 2.50 -6.95
C PRO A 129 20.39 3.40 -5.95
N TYR A 130 20.06 3.25 -4.66
CA TYR A 130 20.83 3.88 -3.60
C TYR A 130 22.21 3.21 -3.50
N LEU A 131 23.27 4.02 -3.63
CA LEU A 131 24.65 3.59 -3.46
C LEU A 131 25.14 4.14 -2.12
N ASP A 132 25.37 3.25 -1.16
CA ASP A 132 25.88 3.63 0.15
C ASP A 132 27.34 4.08 0.03
N PRO A 133 27.68 5.35 0.33
CA PRO A 133 29.07 5.82 0.27
C PRO A 133 30.02 5.08 1.21
N ALA A 134 29.50 4.42 2.25
CA ALA A 134 30.28 3.69 3.24
C ALA A 134 30.60 2.25 2.84
N ILE A 135 30.00 1.73 1.77
CA ILE A 135 30.20 0.37 1.29
C ILE A 135 31.05 0.43 0.01
N GLU A 136 32.21 -0.22 0.02
CA GLU A 136 33.00 -0.39 -1.21
C GLU A 136 32.13 -1.10 -2.25
N PRO A 137 32.06 -0.62 -3.51
CA PRO A 137 31.17 -1.18 -4.52
C PRO A 137 31.48 -2.66 -4.75
N LEU A 138 30.68 -3.55 -4.16
CA LEU A 138 30.88 -4.99 -4.22
C LEU A 138 30.55 -5.59 -5.60
N ASP A 139 29.85 -4.85 -6.47
CA ASP A 139 29.44 -5.34 -7.78
C ASP A 139 29.46 -4.24 -8.87
N ILE A 140 30.14 -4.56 -9.98
CA ILE A 140 30.25 -3.73 -11.19
C ILE A 140 28.86 -3.53 -11.86
N HIS A 141 27.88 -4.41 -11.61
CA HIS A 141 26.58 -4.38 -12.28
C HIS A 141 25.62 -3.28 -11.83
N VAL A 142 25.66 -2.85 -10.57
CA VAL A 142 24.79 -1.74 -10.10
C VAL A 142 25.17 -0.42 -10.79
N SER A 143 26.44 -0.27 -11.17
CA SER A 143 26.95 0.92 -11.88
C SER A 143 26.41 1.08 -13.31
N SER A 144 25.77 0.05 -13.87
CA SER A 144 25.24 0.04 -15.24
C SER A 144 23.76 0.40 -15.37
N TYR A 145 23.04 0.52 -14.25
CA TYR A 145 21.61 0.84 -14.26
C TYR A 145 21.37 2.24 -14.83
N GLN A 146 20.51 2.34 -15.84
CA GLN A 146 20.07 3.62 -16.39
C GLN A 146 18.92 4.18 -15.56
N PRO A 147 19.07 5.38 -14.98
CA PRO A 147 17.97 6.02 -14.25
C PRO A 147 16.73 6.17 -15.12
N ARG A 148 15.55 5.99 -14.51
CA ARG A 148 14.26 5.97 -15.20
C ARG A 148 13.15 6.60 -14.35
N PRO A 149 12.06 7.08 -14.97
CA PRO A 149 10.89 7.53 -14.22
C PRO A 149 10.36 6.44 -13.27
N SER A 150 10.00 6.85 -12.05
CA SER A 150 9.56 5.94 -11.00
C SER A 150 8.17 5.35 -11.29
N TYR A 151 7.30 6.08 -11.98
CA TYR A 151 5.88 5.77 -12.18
C TYR A 151 5.16 5.36 -10.89
N ALA A 152 5.51 6.00 -9.76
CA ALA A 152 5.03 5.62 -8.43
C ALA A 152 3.50 5.67 -8.30
N LEU A 153 2.84 6.68 -8.89
CA LEU A 153 1.39 6.83 -8.79
C LEU A 153 0.68 5.80 -9.67
N SER A 154 1.11 5.66 -10.94
CA SER A 154 0.56 4.63 -11.84
C SER A 154 0.71 3.22 -11.25
N THR A 155 1.88 2.94 -10.66
CA THR A 155 2.17 1.65 -10.01
C THR A 155 1.25 1.43 -8.83
N PHE A 156 1.09 2.43 -7.97
CA PHE A 156 0.24 2.33 -6.80
C PHE A 156 -1.26 2.21 -7.16
N GLN A 157 -1.73 2.92 -8.19
CA GLN A 157 -3.10 2.74 -8.72
C GLN A 157 -3.33 1.32 -9.22
N SER A 158 -2.35 0.78 -9.95
CA SER A 158 -2.39 -0.62 -10.40
C SER A 158 -2.42 -1.58 -9.21
N LEU A 159 -1.63 -1.31 -8.16
CA LEU A 159 -1.64 -2.08 -6.91
C LEU A 159 -3.00 -2.06 -6.22
N LEU A 160 -3.68 -0.90 -6.16
CA LEU A 160 -5.03 -0.81 -5.59
C LEU A 160 -6.02 -1.73 -6.32
N GLY A 161 -5.98 -1.73 -7.66
CA GLY A 161 -6.80 -2.65 -8.45
C GLY A 161 -6.50 -4.13 -8.16
N LEU A 162 -5.23 -4.47 -7.90
CA LEU A 162 -4.85 -5.82 -7.49
C LEU A 162 -5.35 -6.13 -6.07
N CYS A 163 -5.29 -5.18 -5.13
CA CYS A 163 -5.81 -5.34 -3.78
C CYS A 163 -7.33 -5.61 -3.77
N ASP A 164 -8.10 -5.01 -4.68
CA ASP A 164 -9.54 -5.33 -4.83
C ASP A 164 -9.74 -6.81 -5.19
N ILE A 165 -8.92 -7.34 -6.11
CA ILE A 165 -8.95 -8.76 -6.48
C ILE A 165 -8.50 -9.64 -5.31
N MET A 166 -7.46 -9.24 -4.57
CA MET A 166 -7.00 -9.94 -3.37
C MET A 166 -8.09 -10.02 -2.31
N GLY A 167 -8.89 -8.97 -2.11
CA GLY A 167 -10.04 -8.96 -1.20
C GLY A 167 -11.05 -10.05 -1.52
N ARG A 168 -11.36 -10.23 -2.81
CA ARG A 168 -12.22 -11.31 -3.29
C ARG A 168 -11.64 -12.68 -3.02
N VAL A 169 -10.34 -12.86 -3.26
CA VAL A 169 -9.62 -14.12 -2.96
C VAL A 169 -9.70 -14.45 -1.48
N ILE A 170 -9.40 -13.49 -0.60
CA ILE A 170 -9.46 -13.69 0.85
C ILE A 170 -10.87 -14.10 1.28
N ARG A 171 -11.91 -13.40 0.81
CA ARG A 171 -13.30 -13.72 1.17
C ARG A 171 -13.76 -15.07 0.62
N ALA A 172 -13.42 -15.40 -0.62
CA ALA A 172 -13.89 -16.61 -1.27
C ALA A 172 -13.19 -17.87 -0.73
N PHE A 173 -11.87 -17.82 -0.51
CA PHE A 173 -11.07 -19.01 -0.24
C PHE A 173 -10.53 -19.09 1.18
N TYR A 174 -10.30 -17.96 1.85
CA TYR A 174 -9.67 -17.89 3.17
C TYR A 174 -10.63 -17.44 4.28
N SER A 175 -11.92 -17.31 3.99
CA SER A 175 -12.94 -17.09 5.03
C SER A 175 -13.25 -18.39 5.77
N THR A 176 -13.69 -18.29 7.02
CA THR A 176 -14.10 -19.46 7.81
C THR A 176 -15.30 -20.20 7.22
N THR A 177 -16.09 -19.52 6.38
CA THR A 177 -17.27 -20.08 5.71
C THR A 177 -16.94 -20.74 4.37
N SER A 178 -15.69 -20.67 3.89
CA SER A 178 -15.30 -21.28 2.61
C SER A 178 -15.45 -22.81 2.62
N ALA A 179 -15.28 -23.44 3.79
CA ALA A 179 -15.45 -24.89 3.96
C ALA A 179 -16.90 -25.38 3.75
N GLU A 180 -17.88 -24.49 3.92
CA GLU A 180 -19.31 -24.76 3.71
C GLU A 180 -19.76 -24.42 2.29
N THR A 181 -18.89 -23.76 1.52
CA THR A 181 -19.20 -23.32 0.16
C THR A 181 -19.08 -24.49 -0.81
N SER A 182 -20.07 -24.65 -1.70
CA SER A 182 -20.05 -25.73 -2.69
C SER A 182 -18.84 -25.65 -3.63
N GLU A 183 -18.35 -26.81 -4.08
CA GLU A 183 -17.25 -26.89 -5.05
C GLU A 183 -17.55 -26.11 -6.33
N GLU A 184 -18.78 -26.22 -6.84
CA GLU A 184 -19.24 -25.49 -8.03
C GLU A 184 -19.10 -23.97 -7.84
N THR A 185 -19.54 -23.45 -6.69
CA THR A 185 -19.39 -22.02 -6.38
C THR A 185 -17.91 -21.60 -6.29
N LEU A 186 -17.04 -22.42 -5.67
CA LEU A 186 -15.62 -22.13 -5.57
C LEU A 186 -14.92 -22.12 -6.94
N LEU A 187 -15.31 -23.03 -7.84
CA LEU A 187 -14.82 -23.07 -9.22
C LEU A 187 -15.25 -21.82 -10.01
N GLU A 188 -16.50 -21.39 -9.87
CA GLU A 188 -16.96 -20.14 -10.47
C GLU A 188 -16.20 -18.92 -9.93
N GLN A 189 -15.97 -18.84 -8.62
CA GLN A 189 -15.20 -17.73 -8.04
C GLN A 189 -13.76 -17.73 -8.53
N ARG A 190 -13.13 -18.91 -8.66
CA ARG A 190 -11.79 -19.04 -9.25
C ARG A 190 -11.76 -18.49 -10.67
N ASP A 191 -12.74 -18.85 -11.49
CA ASP A 191 -12.76 -18.42 -12.90
C ASP A 191 -13.03 -16.92 -13.02
N LYS A 192 -13.89 -16.36 -12.17
CA LYS A 192 -14.09 -14.90 -12.04
C LYS A 192 -12.80 -14.20 -11.65
N VAL A 193 -12.10 -14.66 -10.60
CA VAL A 193 -10.82 -14.07 -10.17
C VAL A 193 -9.78 -14.15 -11.28
N ARG A 194 -9.67 -15.29 -11.98
CA ARG A 194 -8.75 -15.46 -13.11
C ARG A 194 -9.04 -14.44 -14.20
N GLU A 195 -10.30 -14.28 -14.59
CA GLU A 195 -10.69 -13.30 -15.60
C GLU A 195 -10.36 -11.87 -15.16
N GLN A 196 -10.61 -11.53 -13.90
CA GLN A 196 -10.26 -10.21 -13.36
C GLN A 196 -8.76 -9.94 -13.37
N LEU A 197 -7.93 -10.94 -13.04
CA LEU A 197 -6.47 -10.83 -13.10
C LEU A 197 -5.99 -10.62 -14.54
N LEU A 198 -6.56 -11.34 -15.50
CA LEU A 198 -6.24 -11.17 -16.93
C LEU A 198 -6.62 -9.77 -17.42
N ARG A 199 -7.82 -9.29 -17.09
CA ARG A 199 -8.27 -7.93 -17.42
C ARG A 199 -7.40 -6.87 -16.77
N TRP A 200 -7.03 -7.06 -15.50
CA TRP A 200 -6.12 -6.17 -14.79
C TRP A 200 -4.74 -6.11 -15.47
N LYS A 201 -4.15 -7.26 -15.80
CA LYS A 201 -2.86 -7.35 -16.50
C LYS A 201 -2.92 -6.68 -17.88
N ALA A 202 -3.98 -6.90 -18.64
CA ALA A 202 -4.17 -6.29 -19.96
C ALA A 202 -4.48 -4.78 -19.90
N GLY A 203 -5.00 -4.29 -18.78
CA GLY A 203 -5.30 -2.88 -18.54
C GLY A 203 -4.12 -2.07 -17.98
N LEU A 204 -2.96 -2.69 -17.74
CA LEU A 204 -1.79 -1.98 -17.26
C LEU A 204 -1.29 -0.96 -18.32
N PRO A 205 -0.93 0.26 -17.90
CA PRO A 205 -0.27 1.22 -18.79
C PRO A 205 0.99 0.63 -19.43
N GLU A 206 1.29 1.05 -20.66
CA GLU A 206 2.43 0.56 -21.44
C GLU A 206 3.76 0.62 -20.66
N TRP A 207 3.98 1.71 -19.92
CA TRP A 207 5.20 1.91 -19.12
C TRP A 207 5.31 1.04 -17.86
N LEU A 208 4.24 0.33 -17.47
CA LEU A 208 4.24 -0.66 -16.39
C LEU A 208 4.24 -2.11 -16.90
N GLN A 209 4.15 -2.31 -18.21
CA GLN A 209 4.32 -3.63 -18.80
C GLN A 209 5.82 -3.94 -18.84
N PHE A 210 6.15 -5.18 -18.48
CA PHE A 210 7.55 -5.63 -18.42
C PHE A 210 7.64 -7.08 -18.90
N GLU A 211 8.49 -7.30 -19.89
CA GLU A 211 8.85 -8.61 -20.40
C GLU A 211 10.30 -8.96 -19.99
N PRO A 212 10.49 -9.90 -19.06
CA PRO A 212 11.81 -10.31 -18.61
C PRO A 212 12.70 -10.81 -19.77
N GLY A 213 13.90 -10.24 -19.89
CA GLY A 213 14.87 -10.63 -20.93
C GLY A 213 14.73 -9.86 -22.25
N VAL A 214 13.65 -9.10 -22.44
CA VAL A 214 13.47 -8.16 -23.56
C VAL A 214 13.65 -6.73 -23.07
N ASP A 215 12.96 -6.37 -21.99
CA ASP A 215 12.94 -5.01 -21.47
C ASP A 215 14.09 -4.73 -20.49
N VAL A 216 14.45 -3.44 -20.41
CA VAL A 216 15.38 -2.94 -19.39
C VAL A 216 14.72 -3.04 -18.02
N THR A 217 15.46 -3.53 -17.02
CA THR A 217 14.97 -3.73 -15.66
C THR A 217 14.33 -2.45 -15.07
N PRO A 218 13.05 -2.50 -14.66
CA PRO A 218 12.39 -1.36 -14.06
C PRO A 218 12.81 -1.16 -12.59
N PRO A 219 12.45 -0.01 -11.99
CA PRO A 219 12.51 0.18 -10.55
C PRO A 219 11.81 -0.96 -9.77
N PRO A 220 12.31 -1.35 -8.59
CA PRO A 220 11.87 -2.56 -7.87
C PRO A 220 10.45 -2.48 -7.32
N HIS A 221 9.90 -1.27 -7.16
CA HIS A 221 8.51 -1.09 -6.72
C HIS A 221 7.51 -1.26 -7.88
N GLN A 222 7.94 -1.18 -9.13
CA GLN A 222 7.06 -1.39 -10.28
C GLN A 222 6.64 -2.86 -10.31
N ILE A 223 5.33 -3.08 -10.26
CA ILE A 223 4.76 -4.43 -10.27
C ILE A 223 4.99 -5.01 -11.65
N THR A 224 5.82 -6.05 -11.72
CA THR A 224 6.12 -6.77 -12.95
C THR A 224 5.41 -8.13 -12.90
N PRO A 225 4.28 -8.30 -13.60
CA PRO A 225 3.58 -9.58 -13.61
C PRO A 225 4.37 -10.59 -14.44
N GLN A 226 5.11 -11.48 -13.76
CA GLN A 226 5.72 -12.67 -14.36
C GLN A 226 4.65 -13.65 -14.88
#